data_AF-A0A6A3PL49-F1
#
_entry.id   AF-A0A6A3PL49-F1
#
_cell.length_a   1.000
_cell.length_b   1.000
_cell.length_c   1.000
_cell.angle_alpha   90.00
_cell.angle_beta   90.00
_cell.angle_gamma   90.00
#
_symmetry.space_group_name_H-M   'P 1'
#
loop_
_entity.id
_entity.type
_entity.pdbx_description
1 polymer ?
#
loop_
_entity_poly.entity_id
_entity_poly.type
_entity_poly.pdbx_seq_one_letter_code
_entity_poly.pdbx_strand_id
1 'polypeptide(L)'
;VLLQMNTFDHEALMSKPTFEDLYTATSWDYSILSNEALALADRLEASGAICSGGVDEWGSPLSIITGTAEEVVEIIETLNLSVTPLELAEAKKGIETKDECITKWAVEGHLRLFRFQAVKNSIDYSSIPAADFNVYPEYADCRPAVNNEGIVGEKLALATAGEDLVSVVPDILKLFPYSFDSSLPVISRTLATTSPTIYHVKAVNQSLFRGYYAGCRVRTVNTTGVYIEDACTINKHWQNYGLMLQAPDDIPACTTGSDSVCIHNYYNSLWEWVTGTDSTPGRALMKISVFRNRYADTVALSVLPGMVMVQMLLMGVISLYQIMSHKQSVLLTQIWAYRCQNGRMQVFYLAQITYHLIYNSDLYYVGLVTGTLTVESVANLTFSFFIFSYSFINLAKARSGEQQLDRYFRLTWETMQILITTCVAALLYSIRSQSLSWIVDYNGQLLRKTTTLGKKYCGLHDSCFLMHVNLAVVVAVVSTALGLTALSASYFAQKR
;
A
#
# COMPACT_ATOMS: atom_id res chain seq x y z
N VAL A 1 -10.87 -12.24 -23.92
CA VAL A 1 -11.35 -11.15 -23.03
C VAL A 1 -12.82 -10.80 -23.27
N LEU A 2 -13.24 -10.31 -24.45
CA LEU A 2 -14.68 -10.02 -24.69
C LEU A 2 -15.60 -11.20 -24.36
N LEU A 3 -15.22 -12.41 -24.76
CA LEU A 3 -15.92 -13.64 -24.42
C LEU A 3 -16.06 -13.86 -22.90
N GLN A 4 -15.00 -13.60 -22.14
CA GLN A 4 -14.98 -13.71 -20.67
C GLN A 4 -15.86 -12.65 -20.01
N MET A 5 -15.94 -11.44 -20.58
CA MET A 5 -16.88 -10.41 -20.10
C MET A 5 -18.33 -10.80 -20.42
N ASN A 6 -18.59 -11.36 -21.59
CA ASN A 6 -19.91 -11.83 -22.01
C ASN A 6 -20.45 -12.96 -21.13
N THR A 7 -19.59 -13.79 -20.52
CA THR A 7 -20.03 -14.88 -19.62
C THR A 7 -20.71 -14.41 -18.33
N PHE A 8 -20.67 -13.11 -18.00
CA PHE A 8 -21.48 -12.57 -16.90
C PHE A 8 -22.97 -12.60 -17.19
N ASP A 9 -23.39 -12.73 -18.46
CA ASP A 9 -24.80 -12.87 -18.85
C ASP A 9 -25.72 -11.81 -18.20
N HIS A 10 -25.26 -10.56 -18.21
CA HIS A 10 -25.93 -9.40 -17.62
C HIS A 10 -26.06 -9.42 -16.08
N GLU A 11 -25.53 -10.43 -15.39
CA GLU A 11 -25.46 -10.46 -13.94
C GLU A 11 -24.41 -9.47 -13.41
N ALA A 12 -24.69 -8.87 -12.25
CA ALA A 12 -23.79 -7.92 -11.61
C ALA A 12 -22.65 -8.59 -10.83
N LEU A 13 -22.78 -9.90 -10.54
CA LEU A 13 -21.84 -10.69 -9.78
C LEU A 13 -21.64 -12.06 -10.42
N MET A 14 -20.41 -12.53 -10.46
CA MET A 14 -20.07 -13.91 -10.79
C MET A 14 -19.36 -14.58 -9.59
N SER A 15 -19.71 -15.82 -9.28
CA SER A 15 -19.06 -16.53 -8.17
C SER A 15 -17.58 -16.79 -8.48
N LYS A 16 -16.73 -16.79 -7.44
CA LYS A 16 -15.29 -17.04 -7.60
C LYS A 16 -14.97 -18.30 -8.42
N PRO A 17 -15.53 -19.50 -8.12
CA PRO A 17 -15.21 -20.70 -8.88
C PRO A 17 -15.53 -20.54 -10.37
N THR A 18 -16.71 -20.02 -10.70
CA THR A 18 -17.13 -19.79 -12.09
C THR A 18 -16.18 -18.82 -12.81
N PHE A 19 -15.77 -17.75 -12.12
CA PHE A 19 -14.87 -16.76 -12.71
C PHE A 19 -13.45 -17.32 -12.88
N GLU A 20 -12.92 -18.08 -11.92
CA GLU A 20 -11.62 -18.76 -12.02
C GLU A 20 -11.60 -19.80 -13.15
N ASP A 21 -12.70 -20.53 -13.35
CA ASP A 21 -12.82 -21.53 -14.40
C ASP A 21 -12.59 -20.94 -15.80
N LEU A 22 -12.95 -19.67 -16.02
CA LEU A 22 -12.69 -18.93 -17.26
C LEU A 22 -11.19 -18.82 -17.60
N TYR A 23 -10.29 -19.00 -16.63
CA TYR A 23 -8.84 -18.90 -16.83
C TYR A 23 -8.13 -20.24 -16.87
N THR A 24 -8.87 -21.33 -16.67
CA THR A 24 -8.39 -22.70 -16.83
C THR A 24 -8.86 -23.35 -18.14
N ALA A 25 -9.77 -22.69 -18.87
CA ALA A 25 -10.29 -23.17 -20.14
C ALA A 25 -9.21 -23.31 -21.22
N THR A 26 -9.15 -24.48 -21.86
CA THR A 26 -8.21 -24.79 -22.95
C THR A 26 -8.79 -24.54 -24.35
N SER A 27 -10.09 -24.25 -24.45
CA SER A 27 -10.81 -23.98 -25.69
C SER A 27 -11.96 -23.03 -25.43
N TRP A 28 -12.28 -22.19 -26.43
CA TRP A 28 -13.32 -21.19 -26.36
C TRP A 28 -14.33 -21.37 -27.48
N ASP A 29 -15.62 -21.34 -27.14
CA ASP A 29 -16.70 -21.31 -28.13
C ASP A 29 -17.10 -19.86 -28.39
N TYR A 30 -16.59 -19.30 -29.49
CA TYR A 30 -16.90 -17.92 -29.89
C TYR A 30 -18.30 -17.77 -30.51
N SER A 31 -19.04 -18.86 -30.76
CA SER A 31 -20.39 -18.78 -31.31
C SER A 31 -21.41 -18.14 -30.37
N ILE A 32 -21.07 -18.02 -29.08
CA ILE A 32 -21.91 -17.35 -28.08
C ILE A 32 -21.84 -15.82 -28.17
N LEU A 33 -20.88 -15.26 -28.92
CA LEU A 33 -20.80 -13.83 -29.17
C LEU A 33 -21.74 -13.46 -30.32
N SER A 34 -22.45 -12.34 -30.17
CA SER A 34 -23.24 -11.75 -31.25
C SER A 34 -22.35 -11.26 -32.39
N ASN A 35 -22.93 -11.09 -33.58
CA ASN A 35 -22.22 -10.51 -34.72
C ASN A 35 -21.73 -9.09 -34.41
N GLU A 36 -22.51 -8.34 -33.63
CA GLU A 36 -22.15 -7.00 -33.14
C GLU A 36 -20.93 -7.06 -32.22
N ALA A 37 -20.86 -8.04 -31.32
CA ALA A 37 -19.72 -8.25 -30.42
C ALA A 37 -18.46 -8.70 -31.18
N LEU A 38 -18.60 -9.53 -32.22
CA LEU A 38 -17.49 -9.90 -33.10
C LEU A 38 -16.97 -8.69 -33.89
N ALA A 39 -17.87 -7.89 -34.46
CA ALA A 39 -17.49 -6.66 -35.17
C ALA A 39 -16.83 -5.63 -34.24
N LEU A 40 -17.24 -5.57 -32.97
CA LEU A 40 -16.59 -4.77 -31.94
C LEU A 40 -15.17 -5.28 -31.66
N ALA A 41 -14.97 -6.59 -31.58
CA ALA A 41 -13.64 -7.18 -31.40
C ALA A 41 -12.66 -6.72 -32.50
N ASP A 42 -13.09 -6.77 -33.77
CA ASP A 42 -12.28 -6.33 -34.90
C ASP A 42 -11.90 -4.84 -34.80
N ARG A 43 -12.83 -3.99 -34.32
CA ARG A 43 -12.57 -2.55 -34.12
C ARG A 43 -11.55 -2.30 -33.02
N LEU A 44 -11.66 -3.00 -31.89
CA LEU A 44 -10.75 -2.89 -30.76
C LEU A 44 -9.34 -3.36 -31.13
N GLU A 45 -9.22 -4.43 -31.92
CA GLU A 45 -7.93 -4.87 -32.45
C GLU A 45 -7.32 -3.81 -33.38
N ALA A 46 -8.12 -3.21 -34.26
CA ALA A 46 -7.67 -2.17 -35.17
C ALA A 46 -7.26 -0.86 -34.47
N SER A 47 -7.89 -0.51 -33.35
CA SER A 47 -7.58 0.70 -32.59
C SER A 47 -6.35 0.55 -31.68
N GLY A 48 -5.88 -0.67 -31.47
CA GLY A 48 -4.78 -0.97 -30.55
C GLY A 48 -5.20 -0.96 -29.08
N ALA A 49 -6.47 -1.30 -28.81
CA ALA A 49 -6.96 -1.52 -27.46
C ALA A 49 -6.12 -2.62 -26.77
N ILE A 50 -5.79 -2.44 -25.49
CA ILE A 50 -5.03 -3.45 -24.74
C ILE A 50 -6.04 -4.39 -24.09
N CYS A 51 -6.07 -5.62 -24.57
CA CYS A 51 -6.86 -6.69 -23.98
C CYS A 51 -5.95 -7.61 -23.16
N SER A 52 -6.25 -7.78 -21.87
CA SER A 52 -5.55 -8.72 -21.01
C SER A 52 -6.55 -9.60 -20.27
N GLY A 53 -6.27 -10.90 -20.25
CA GLY A 53 -7.00 -11.88 -19.46
C GLY A 53 -5.99 -12.85 -18.84
N GLY A 54 -6.22 -13.23 -17.60
CA GLY A 54 -5.31 -14.12 -16.88
C GLY A 54 -5.29 -13.80 -15.40
N VAL A 55 -4.12 -13.99 -14.79
CA VAL A 55 -3.87 -13.71 -13.38
C VAL A 55 -2.97 -12.48 -13.27
N ASP A 56 -3.39 -11.54 -12.42
CA ASP A 56 -2.76 -10.23 -12.23
C ASP A 56 -1.41 -10.31 -11.50
N GLU A 57 -0.87 -9.14 -11.12
CA GLU A 57 0.40 -9.09 -10.41
C GLU A 57 0.42 -9.69 -8.99
N TRP A 58 -0.77 -9.88 -8.44
CA TRP A 58 -1.02 -10.24 -7.05
C TRP A 58 -1.66 -11.63 -6.92
N GLY A 59 -1.88 -12.34 -8.02
CA GLY A 59 -2.43 -13.69 -8.03
C GLY A 59 -3.95 -13.76 -8.21
N SER A 60 -4.61 -12.65 -8.54
CA SER A 60 -6.05 -12.57 -8.78
C SER A 60 -6.39 -12.69 -10.28
N PRO A 61 -7.32 -13.58 -10.67
CA PRO A 61 -7.90 -13.58 -12.00
C PRO A 61 -8.52 -12.22 -12.38
N LEU A 62 -8.32 -11.79 -13.63
CA LEU A 62 -8.88 -10.55 -14.17
C LEU A 62 -9.19 -10.64 -15.67
N SER A 63 -10.16 -9.85 -16.12
CA SER A 63 -10.43 -9.59 -17.54
C SER A 63 -10.47 -8.08 -17.74
N ILE A 64 -9.57 -7.52 -18.53
CA ILE A 64 -9.53 -6.07 -18.77
C ILE A 64 -9.41 -5.76 -20.26
N ILE A 65 -10.13 -4.73 -20.68
CA ILE A 65 -9.96 -4.08 -21.96
C ILE A 65 -9.72 -2.60 -21.70
N THR A 66 -8.63 -2.05 -22.25
CA THR A 66 -8.36 -0.61 -22.20
C THR A 66 -8.39 0.01 -23.59
N GLY A 67 -9.04 1.17 -23.70
CA GLY A 67 -9.30 1.87 -24.95
C GLY A 67 -9.67 3.33 -24.70
N THR A 68 -10.34 3.96 -25.65
CA THR A 68 -10.97 5.28 -25.44
C THR A 68 -12.23 5.15 -24.58
N ALA A 69 -12.74 6.28 -24.08
CA ALA A 69 -14.00 6.30 -23.34
C ALA A 69 -15.16 5.79 -24.21
N GLU A 70 -15.18 6.15 -25.49
CA GLU A 70 -16.17 5.68 -26.46
C GLU A 70 -16.15 4.17 -26.63
N GLU A 71 -14.96 3.59 -26.81
CA GLU A 71 -14.80 2.13 -26.94
C GLU A 71 -15.27 1.39 -25.69
N VAL A 72 -14.96 1.91 -24.50
CA VAL A 72 -15.40 1.31 -23.23
C VAL A 72 -16.93 1.36 -23.09
N VAL A 73 -17.56 2.49 -23.41
CA VAL A 73 -19.03 2.60 -23.41
C VAL A 73 -19.64 1.64 -24.44
N GLU A 74 -19.05 1.53 -25.62
CA GLU A 74 -19.50 0.62 -26.67
C GLU A 74 -19.43 -0.85 -26.23
N ILE A 75 -18.36 -1.26 -25.52
CA ILE A 75 -18.24 -2.61 -24.93
C ILE A 75 -19.37 -2.87 -23.94
N ILE A 76 -19.61 -1.93 -23.02
CA ILE A 76 -20.63 -2.07 -21.98
C ILE A 76 -22.01 -2.22 -22.61
N GLU A 77 -22.35 -1.40 -23.59
CA GLU A 77 -23.67 -1.41 -24.24
C GLU A 77 -23.85 -2.62 -25.17
N THR A 78 -22.82 -3.02 -25.92
CA THR A 78 -22.89 -4.15 -26.85
C THR A 78 -23.02 -5.49 -26.13
N LEU A 79 -22.27 -5.68 -25.05
CA LEU A 79 -22.35 -6.91 -24.23
C LEU A 79 -23.41 -6.81 -23.12
N ASN A 80 -24.04 -5.65 -22.97
CA ASN A 80 -24.99 -5.34 -21.90
C ASN A 80 -24.41 -5.75 -20.51
N LEU A 81 -23.20 -5.26 -20.23
CA LEU A 81 -22.49 -5.54 -18.97
C LEU A 81 -23.16 -4.80 -17.81
N SER A 82 -23.34 -5.48 -16.69
CA SER A 82 -23.89 -4.87 -15.47
C SER A 82 -22.81 -4.11 -14.71
N VAL A 83 -22.34 -3.00 -15.28
CA VAL A 83 -21.48 -2.00 -14.61
C VAL A 83 -22.30 -1.10 -13.70
N THR A 84 -21.67 -0.37 -12.78
CA THR A 84 -22.43 0.58 -11.96
C THR A 84 -22.95 1.73 -12.83
N PRO A 85 -24.15 2.25 -12.53
CA PRO A 85 -24.69 3.39 -13.26
C PRO A 85 -23.81 4.65 -13.17
N LEU A 86 -23.14 4.82 -12.03
CA LEU A 86 -22.22 5.92 -11.79
C LEU A 86 -21.00 5.85 -12.71
N GLU A 87 -20.33 4.69 -12.77
CA GLU A 87 -19.11 4.55 -13.58
C GLU A 87 -19.42 4.60 -15.08
N LEU A 88 -20.59 4.10 -15.50
CA LEU A 88 -21.07 4.28 -16.87
C LEU A 88 -21.30 5.77 -17.19
N ALA A 89 -21.93 6.52 -16.29
CA ALA A 89 -22.12 7.94 -16.45
C ALA A 89 -20.79 8.72 -16.46
N GLU A 90 -19.79 8.25 -15.72
CA GLU A 90 -18.43 8.81 -15.76
C GLU A 90 -17.73 8.54 -17.08
N ALA A 91 -17.80 7.32 -17.60
CA ALA A 91 -17.25 6.99 -18.92
C ALA A 91 -17.92 7.82 -20.02
N LYS A 92 -19.25 7.96 -19.99
CA LYS A 92 -20.00 8.83 -20.92
C LYS A 92 -19.57 10.29 -20.81
N LYS A 93 -19.37 10.80 -19.58
CA LYS A 93 -18.86 12.16 -19.39
C LYS A 93 -17.41 12.30 -19.87
N GLY A 94 -16.60 11.24 -19.74
CA GLY A 94 -15.24 11.15 -20.27
C GLY A 94 -15.15 11.31 -21.80
N ILE A 95 -16.17 10.86 -22.54
CA ILE A 95 -16.29 11.10 -23.99
C ILE A 95 -16.38 12.60 -24.29
N GLU A 96 -17.17 13.33 -23.50
CA GLU A 96 -17.37 14.77 -23.67
C GLU A 96 -16.11 15.56 -23.33
N THR A 97 -15.31 15.10 -22.35
CA THR A 97 -14.14 15.82 -21.83
C THR A 97 -12.80 15.27 -22.33
N LYS A 98 -12.79 14.44 -23.38
CA LYS A 98 -11.58 13.76 -23.86
C LYS A 98 -10.44 14.69 -24.26
N ASP A 99 -10.75 15.90 -24.71
CA ASP A 99 -9.77 16.91 -25.11
C ASP A 99 -9.19 17.66 -23.90
N GLU A 100 -9.90 17.67 -22.77
CA GLU A 100 -9.46 18.32 -21.51
C GLU A 100 -8.54 17.40 -20.68
N CYS A 101 -8.82 16.08 -20.71
CA CYS A 101 -8.06 15.09 -19.95
C CYS A 101 -7.84 13.83 -20.79
N ILE A 102 -6.64 13.73 -21.36
CA ILE A 102 -6.26 12.65 -22.29
C ILE A 102 -5.84 11.42 -21.49
N THR A 103 -6.75 10.47 -21.36
CA THR A 103 -6.52 9.19 -20.69
C THR A 103 -7.14 8.06 -21.48
N LYS A 104 -6.59 6.85 -21.32
CA LYS A 104 -7.35 5.64 -21.63
C LYS A 104 -8.38 5.38 -20.54
N TRP A 105 -9.40 4.62 -20.90
CA TRP A 105 -10.40 4.07 -20.02
C TRP A 105 -10.30 2.56 -20.01
N ALA A 106 -10.67 1.96 -18.89
CA ALA A 106 -10.68 0.53 -18.68
C ALA A 106 -12.09 0.07 -18.31
N VAL A 107 -12.47 -1.09 -18.84
CA VAL A 107 -13.50 -1.95 -18.27
C VAL A 107 -12.84 -3.22 -17.78
N GLU A 108 -13.11 -3.59 -16.54
CA GLU A 108 -12.40 -4.63 -15.82
C GLU A 108 -13.41 -5.53 -15.12
N GLY A 109 -13.32 -6.84 -15.32
CA GLY A 109 -13.93 -7.84 -14.44
C GLY A 109 -12.86 -8.38 -13.50
N HIS A 110 -13.07 -8.28 -12.20
CA HIS A 110 -12.08 -8.68 -11.20
C HIS A 110 -12.73 -9.28 -9.95
N LEU A 111 -12.03 -10.20 -9.30
CA LEU A 111 -12.47 -10.75 -8.02
C LEU A 111 -12.34 -9.74 -6.89
N ARG A 112 -13.40 -9.62 -6.11
CA ARG A 112 -13.47 -8.76 -4.94
C ARG A 112 -13.98 -9.53 -3.74
N LEU A 113 -13.56 -9.10 -2.56
CA LEU A 113 -14.03 -9.69 -1.32
C LEU A 113 -15.25 -8.91 -0.81
N PHE A 114 -16.36 -9.60 -0.65
CA PHE A 114 -17.56 -9.06 -0.02
C PHE A 114 -17.71 -9.66 1.37
N ARG A 115 -18.03 -8.83 2.35
CA ARG A 115 -18.28 -9.22 3.74
C ARG A 115 -19.76 -9.14 4.03
N PHE A 116 -20.29 -10.12 4.74
CA PHE A 116 -21.69 -10.18 5.13
C PHE A 116 -21.83 -10.67 6.58
N GLN A 117 -22.91 -10.25 7.23
CA GLN A 117 -23.14 -10.59 8.62
C GLN A 117 -23.62 -12.04 8.75
N ALA A 118 -22.76 -12.91 9.31
CA ALA A 118 -23.13 -14.30 9.60
C ALA A 118 -23.88 -14.45 10.93
N VAL A 119 -23.55 -13.60 11.90
CA VAL A 119 -24.21 -13.54 13.21
C VAL A 119 -24.79 -12.15 13.39
N LYS A 120 -26.10 -12.11 13.63
CA LYS A 120 -26.86 -10.87 13.83
C LYS A 120 -26.20 -9.97 14.89
N ASN A 121 -26.08 -8.67 14.57
CA ASN A 121 -25.48 -7.65 15.44
C ASN A 121 -24.05 -7.97 15.92
N SER A 122 -23.28 -8.74 15.14
CA SER A 122 -21.86 -9.01 15.41
C SER A 122 -20.96 -8.33 14.39
N ILE A 123 -19.75 -7.97 14.81
CA ILE A 123 -18.64 -7.58 13.94
C ILE A 123 -17.95 -8.77 13.28
N ASP A 124 -18.32 -10.00 13.65
CA ASP A 124 -17.77 -11.24 13.08
C ASP A 124 -18.42 -11.55 11.72
N TYR A 125 -18.10 -10.73 10.73
CA TYR A 125 -18.58 -10.90 9.37
C TYR A 125 -17.90 -12.10 8.71
N SER A 126 -18.67 -12.87 7.96
CA SER A 126 -18.11 -13.83 6.99
C SER A 126 -17.77 -13.11 5.69
N SER A 127 -16.97 -13.76 4.85
CA SER A 127 -16.54 -13.19 3.57
C SER A 127 -16.81 -14.15 2.43
N ILE A 128 -17.19 -13.60 1.28
CA ILE A 128 -17.35 -14.32 0.02
C ILE A 128 -16.64 -13.56 -1.11
N PRO A 129 -15.76 -14.22 -1.87
CA PRO A 129 -15.22 -13.64 -3.08
C PRO A 129 -16.22 -13.76 -4.24
N ALA A 130 -16.44 -12.66 -4.95
CA ALA A 130 -17.25 -12.60 -6.16
C ALA A 130 -16.61 -11.62 -7.14
N ALA A 131 -16.72 -11.90 -8.44
CA ALA A 131 -16.26 -10.99 -9.47
C ALA A 131 -17.36 -9.99 -9.81
N ASP A 132 -16.98 -8.73 -9.97
CA ASP A 132 -17.85 -7.66 -10.46
C ASP A 132 -17.09 -6.81 -11.50
N PHE A 133 -17.80 -5.87 -12.14
CA PHE A 133 -17.19 -5.00 -13.14
C PHE A 133 -16.80 -3.64 -12.58
N ASN A 134 -15.61 -3.15 -12.91
CA ASN A 134 -15.18 -1.78 -12.70
C ASN A 134 -15.01 -1.04 -14.02
N VAL A 135 -15.30 0.26 -14.00
CA VAL A 135 -15.01 1.14 -15.14
C VAL A 135 -14.34 2.41 -14.62
N TYR A 136 -13.19 2.75 -15.20
CA TYR A 136 -12.37 3.84 -14.70
C TYR A 136 -11.44 4.42 -15.77
N PRO A 137 -11.07 5.71 -15.65
CA PRO A 137 -9.93 6.24 -16.38
C PRO A 137 -8.62 5.75 -15.75
N GLU A 138 -7.61 5.47 -16.56
CA GLU A 138 -6.29 5.09 -16.06
C GLU A 138 -5.67 6.17 -15.17
N TYR A 139 -5.90 7.45 -15.51
CA TYR A 139 -5.52 8.58 -14.68
C TYR A 139 -6.70 9.06 -13.85
N ALA A 140 -6.58 8.94 -12.53
CA ALA A 140 -7.59 9.39 -11.57
C ALA A 140 -7.96 10.88 -11.72
N ASP A 141 -7.01 11.70 -12.19
CA ASP A 141 -7.19 13.11 -12.56
C ASP A 141 -8.35 13.33 -13.54
N CYS A 142 -8.55 12.37 -14.43
CA CYS A 142 -9.52 12.43 -15.51
C CYS A 142 -10.88 11.85 -15.12
N ARG A 143 -11.09 11.39 -13.87
CA ARG A 143 -12.41 10.93 -13.43
C ARG A 143 -13.34 12.14 -13.25
N PRO A 144 -14.37 12.29 -14.10
CA PRO A 144 -15.25 13.44 -14.02
C PRO A 144 -16.10 13.40 -12.75
N ALA A 145 -16.55 14.58 -12.30
CA ALA A 145 -17.50 14.67 -11.20
C ALA A 145 -18.92 14.39 -11.71
N VAL A 146 -19.46 13.22 -11.34
CA VAL A 146 -20.84 12.83 -11.62
C VAL A 146 -21.58 12.56 -10.31
N ASN A 147 -22.83 13.02 -10.22
CA ASN A 147 -23.67 12.77 -9.05
C ASN A 147 -24.26 11.36 -9.12
N ASN A 148 -24.12 10.59 -8.04
CA ASN A 148 -24.68 9.23 -7.92
C ASN A 148 -26.16 9.21 -7.51
N GLU A 149 -26.67 10.29 -6.93
CA GLU A 149 -28.06 10.37 -6.47
C GLU A 149 -29.03 10.35 -7.66
N GLY A 150 -30.04 9.48 -7.59
CA GLY A 150 -31.14 9.44 -8.57
C GLY A 150 -30.79 8.94 -9.96
N ILE A 151 -29.60 8.35 -10.20
CA ILE A 151 -29.25 7.80 -11.53
C ILE A 151 -30.19 6.64 -11.92
N VAL A 152 -30.55 5.79 -10.96
CA VAL A 152 -31.42 4.61 -11.16
C VAL A 152 -32.46 4.55 -10.04
N GLY A 153 -33.65 4.06 -10.36
CA GLY A 153 -34.71 3.83 -9.39
C GLY A 153 -34.35 2.71 -8.41
N GLU A 154 -35.05 2.68 -7.29
CA GLU A 154 -34.87 1.64 -6.28
C GLU A 154 -36.18 0.92 -5.95
N LYS A 155 -36.07 -0.34 -5.54
CA LYS A 155 -37.19 -1.13 -5.02
C LYS A 155 -36.79 -1.85 -3.74
N LEU A 156 -37.76 -2.04 -2.86
CA LEU A 156 -37.56 -2.78 -1.62
C LEU A 156 -37.27 -4.27 -1.92
N ALA A 157 -36.14 -4.78 -1.46
CA ALA A 157 -35.73 -6.18 -1.60
C ALA A 157 -35.86 -6.98 -0.31
N LEU A 158 -35.68 -6.32 0.85
CA LEU A 158 -35.79 -6.92 2.18
C LEU A 158 -36.37 -5.91 3.14
N ALA A 159 -37.50 -6.22 3.79
CA ALA A 159 -38.01 -5.44 4.90
C ALA A 159 -37.28 -5.83 6.20
N THR A 160 -36.73 -4.85 6.91
CA THR A 160 -35.92 -5.10 8.13
C THR A 160 -36.69 -4.87 9.44
N ALA A 161 -37.98 -4.50 9.36
CA ALA A 161 -38.88 -4.32 10.50
C ALA A 161 -38.32 -3.40 11.61
N GLY A 162 -37.61 -2.34 11.22
CA GLY A 162 -37.00 -1.37 12.14
C GLY A 162 -35.52 -1.59 12.42
N GLU A 163 -34.93 -2.69 11.93
CA GLU A 163 -33.51 -3.00 12.11
C GLU A 163 -32.64 -2.31 11.06
N ASP A 164 -31.51 -1.75 11.51
CA ASP A 164 -30.46 -1.22 10.65
C ASP A 164 -29.31 -2.22 10.53
N LEU A 165 -29.23 -2.87 9.36
CA LEU A 165 -28.26 -3.93 9.07
C LEU A 165 -26.80 -3.47 9.03
N VAL A 166 -26.55 -2.16 8.97
CA VAL A 166 -25.19 -1.61 8.94
C VAL A 166 -24.85 -0.79 10.19
N SER A 167 -25.67 -0.91 11.23
CA SER A 167 -25.41 -0.30 12.55
C SER A 167 -24.20 -0.93 13.26
N VAL A 168 -23.97 -2.24 13.09
CA VAL A 168 -22.83 -2.98 13.67
C VAL A 168 -22.03 -3.63 12.55
N VAL A 169 -20.96 -2.97 12.12
CA VAL A 169 -20.04 -3.47 11.08
C VAL A 169 -18.57 -3.45 11.55
N PRO A 170 -17.72 -4.35 11.01
CA PRO A 170 -16.27 -4.28 11.13
C PRO A 170 -15.72 -2.89 10.79
N ASP A 171 -14.66 -2.45 11.48
CA ASP A 171 -14.06 -1.13 11.23
C ASP A 171 -13.49 -0.98 9.81
N ILE A 172 -13.01 -2.08 9.22
CA ILE A 172 -12.55 -2.11 7.82
C ILE A 172 -13.63 -1.69 6.81
N LEU A 173 -14.91 -1.90 7.13
CA LEU A 173 -16.03 -1.49 6.27
C LEU A 173 -16.42 -0.03 6.46
N LYS A 174 -15.78 0.72 7.37
CA LYS A 174 -16.07 2.15 7.63
C LYS A 174 -15.04 3.10 7.00
N LEU A 175 -14.03 2.54 6.32
CA LEU A 175 -12.84 3.28 5.90
C LEU A 175 -13.05 4.15 4.65
N PHE A 176 -13.99 3.72 3.78
CA PHE A 176 -14.14 4.19 2.41
C PHE A 176 -15.60 4.47 2.06
N PRO A 177 -15.85 5.36 1.08
CA PRO A 177 -17.20 5.75 0.71
C PRO A 177 -17.94 4.64 -0.05
N TYR A 178 -19.23 4.48 0.22
CA TYR A 178 -20.11 3.56 -0.51
C TYR A 178 -21.00 4.29 -1.51
N SER A 179 -21.49 3.56 -2.52
CA SER A 179 -22.38 4.04 -3.57
C SER A 179 -23.86 4.06 -3.18
N PHE A 180 -24.17 3.82 -1.91
CA PHE A 180 -25.54 3.69 -1.40
C PHE A 180 -25.73 4.47 -0.10
N ASP A 181 -26.96 4.91 0.14
CA ASP A 181 -27.30 5.68 1.33
C ASP A 181 -27.48 4.75 2.52
N SER A 182 -26.85 5.08 3.65
CA SER A 182 -26.93 4.29 4.87
C SER A 182 -26.51 5.04 6.13
N SER A 183 -26.54 4.36 7.27
CA SER A 183 -26.04 4.88 8.55
C SER A 183 -24.52 4.73 8.74
N LEU A 184 -23.80 4.16 7.77
CA LEU A 184 -22.34 4.08 7.81
C LEU A 184 -21.71 5.49 7.86
N PRO A 185 -20.51 5.63 8.45
CA PRO A 185 -19.82 6.92 8.48
C PRO A 185 -19.69 7.53 7.08
N VAL A 186 -20.11 8.79 6.93
CA VAL A 186 -20.02 9.49 5.66
C VAL A 186 -18.57 9.83 5.37
N ILE A 187 -18.02 9.19 4.34
CA ILE A 187 -16.68 9.45 3.84
C ILE A 187 -16.80 10.23 2.53
N SER A 188 -16.06 11.34 2.40
CA SER A 188 -16.06 12.12 1.15
C SER A 188 -15.51 11.30 -0.01
N ARG A 189 -16.22 11.30 -1.14
CA ARG A 189 -15.75 10.78 -2.42
C ARG A 189 -14.61 11.61 -3.01
N THR A 190 -14.70 12.92 -2.91
CA THR A 190 -13.66 13.83 -3.40
C THR A 190 -12.53 13.93 -2.39
N LEU A 191 -11.29 13.80 -2.88
CA LEU A 191 -10.07 13.79 -2.08
C LEU A 191 -9.09 14.83 -2.58
N ALA A 192 -8.54 15.62 -1.67
CA ALA A 192 -7.46 16.55 -1.99
C ALA A 192 -6.17 15.78 -2.33
N THR A 193 -5.46 16.21 -3.36
CA THR A 193 -4.19 15.62 -3.77
C THR A 193 -3.06 16.15 -2.88
N THR A 194 -2.22 15.25 -2.37
CA THR A 194 -1.04 15.59 -1.56
C THR A 194 0.26 15.54 -2.35
N SER A 195 0.20 14.98 -3.56
CA SER A 195 1.33 14.79 -4.48
C SER A 195 0.98 15.35 -5.85
N PRO A 196 1.97 15.80 -6.65
CA PRO A 196 1.72 16.26 -8.00
C PRO A 196 1.07 15.15 -8.82
N THR A 197 -0.09 15.44 -9.41
CA THR A 197 -0.74 14.56 -10.36
C THR A 197 -0.36 14.94 -11.80
N ILE A 198 -0.74 14.10 -12.78
CA ILE A 198 -0.35 14.26 -14.19
C ILE A 198 -0.91 15.57 -14.77
N TYR A 199 -2.15 15.91 -14.43
CA TYR A 199 -2.84 17.13 -14.84
C TYR A 199 -2.88 18.20 -13.74
N HIS A 200 -2.08 18.04 -12.67
CA HIS A 200 -1.94 18.99 -11.57
C HIS A 200 -3.27 19.41 -10.92
N VAL A 201 -4.22 18.48 -10.83
CA VAL A 201 -5.52 18.73 -10.19
C VAL A 201 -5.35 18.81 -8.67
N LYS A 202 -6.16 19.66 -8.03
CA LYS A 202 -6.13 19.85 -6.56
C LYS A 202 -6.91 18.77 -5.81
N ALA A 203 -7.79 18.06 -6.51
CA ALA A 203 -8.59 17.00 -5.95
C ALA A 203 -8.96 15.98 -7.03
N VAL A 204 -9.16 14.73 -6.62
CA VAL A 204 -9.63 13.62 -7.46
C VAL A 204 -10.85 12.97 -6.83
N ASN A 205 -11.67 12.32 -7.65
CA ASN A 205 -12.78 11.50 -7.17
C ASN A 205 -12.30 10.05 -7.02
N GLN A 206 -12.42 9.50 -5.82
CA GLN A 206 -12.20 8.07 -5.62
C GLN A 206 -13.44 7.27 -6.03
N SER A 207 -13.26 5.98 -6.31
CA SER A 207 -14.35 5.06 -6.54
C SER A 207 -15.20 4.86 -5.29
N LEU A 208 -16.43 4.39 -5.50
CA LEU A 208 -17.38 4.09 -4.44
C LEU A 208 -17.49 2.57 -4.27
N PHE A 209 -17.35 2.10 -3.03
CA PHE A 209 -17.61 0.71 -2.69
C PHE A 209 -19.09 0.39 -2.84
N ARG A 210 -19.37 -0.89 -3.11
CA ARG A 210 -20.71 -1.33 -3.46
C ARG A 210 -21.28 -2.22 -2.38
N GLY A 211 -22.60 -2.18 -2.26
CA GLY A 211 -23.37 -3.17 -1.53
C GLY A 211 -24.14 -4.03 -2.52
N TYR A 212 -24.31 -5.30 -2.20
CA TYR A 212 -25.12 -6.23 -2.98
C TYR A 212 -26.08 -6.97 -2.06
N TYR A 213 -27.30 -7.17 -2.54
CA TYR A 213 -28.28 -8.05 -1.92
C TYR A 213 -28.93 -8.90 -3.01
N ALA A 214 -28.87 -10.22 -2.84
CA ALA A 214 -29.42 -11.17 -3.79
C ALA A 214 -29.01 -10.95 -5.26
N GLY A 215 -27.73 -10.60 -5.47
CA GLY A 215 -27.14 -10.39 -6.80
C GLY A 215 -27.36 -8.99 -7.38
N CYS A 216 -28.12 -8.14 -6.69
CA CYS A 216 -28.45 -6.79 -7.13
C CYS A 216 -27.69 -5.74 -6.33
N ARG A 217 -27.26 -4.67 -7.01
CA ARG A 217 -26.63 -3.52 -6.35
C ARG A 217 -27.62 -2.83 -5.42
N VAL A 218 -27.15 -2.51 -4.23
CA VAL A 218 -27.88 -1.80 -3.18
C VAL A 218 -27.83 -0.30 -3.44
N ARG A 219 -28.94 0.38 -3.18
CA ARG A 219 -29.10 1.84 -3.33
C ARG A 219 -29.35 2.53 -1.99
N THR A 220 -30.10 1.88 -1.10
CA THR A 220 -30.37 2.38 0.25
C THR A 220 -30.41 1.23 1.26
N VAL A 221 -29.82 1.44 2.44
CA VAL A 221 -29.96 0.57 3.62
C VAL A 221 -30.34 1.42 4.81
N ASN A 222 -31.50 1.16 5.38
CA ASN A 222 -32.00 1.88 6.54
C ASN A 222 -32.86 0.96 7.43
N THR A 223 -33.55 1.54 8.39
CA THR A 223 -34.43 0.81 9.32
C THR A 223 -35.72 0.28 8.65
N THR A 224 -36.09 0.75 7.46
CA THR A 224 -37.26 0.25 6.74
C THR A 224 -36.92 -0.95 5.87
N GLY A 225 -35.71 -1.00 5.32
CA GLY A 225 -35.25 -2.16 4.57
C GLY A 225 -33.95 -1.98 3.80
N VAL A 226 -33.66 -2.99 2.98
CA VAL A 226 -32.63 -2.96 1.94
C VAL A 226 -33.31 -2.72 0.59
N TYR A 227 -32.89 -1.66 -0.08
CA TYR A 227 -33.39 -1.26 -1.40
C TYR A 227 -32.31 -1.52 -2.45
N ILE A 228 -32.71 -2.14 -3.55
CA ILE A 228 -31.85 -2.51 -4.68
C ILE A 228 -32.31 -1.78 -5.94
N GLU A 229 -31.49 -1.79 -6.99
CA GLU A 229 -31.87 -1.28 -8.32
C GLU A 229 -33.21 -1.88 -8.81
N ASP A 230 -34.10 -1.03 -9.29
CA ASP A 230 -35.47 -1.39 -9.70
C ASP A 230 -35.52 -2.40 -10.86
N ALA A 231 -34.61 -2.27 -11.82
CA ALA A 231 -34.48 -3.15 -12.98
C ALA A 231 -33.89 -4.53 -12.66
N CYS A 232 -33.24 -4.70 -11.49
CA CYS A 232 -32.51 -5.93 -11.19
C CYS A 232 -33.42 -7.08 -10.74
N THR A 233 -33.19 -8.29 -11.26
CA THR A 233 -33.92 -9.49 -10.84
C THR A 233 -33.17 -10.23 -9.74
N ILE A 234 -33.86 -10.51 -8.62
CA ILE A 234 -33.29 -11.18 -7.44
C ILE A 234 -32.84 -12.60 -7.80
N ASN A 235 -31.57 -12.91 -7.52
CA ASN A 235 -30.99 -14.23 -7.67
C ASN A 235 -30.93 -14.95 -6.30
N LYS A 236 -31.58 -16.12 -6.22
CA LYS A 236 -31.67 -16.94 -4.99
C LYS A 236 -30.32 -17.42 -4.48
N HIS A 237 -29.33 -17.64 -5.36
CA HIS A 237 -27.99 -18.03 -4.95
C HIS A 237 -27.38 -17.00 -4.00
N TRP A 238 -27.43 -15.73 -4.41
CA TRP A 238 -26.86 -14.62 -3.66
C TRP A 238 -27.70 -14.21 -2.45
N GLN A 239 -29.01 -14.51 -2.45
CA GLN A 239 -29.92 -14.15 -1.36
C GLN A 239 -29.51 -14.76 -0.01
N ASN A 240 -28.90 -15.95 -0.04
CA ASN A 240 -28.48 -16.67 1.16
C ASN A 240 -27.35 -15.97 1.95
N TYR A 241 -26.60 -15.07 1.31
CA TYR A 241 -25.54 -14.31 1.96
C TYR A 241 -26.03 -13.00 2.59
N GLY A 242 -27.33 -12.66 2.43
CA GLY A 242 -27.89 -11.43 2.97
C GLY A 242 -27.30 -10.17 2.32
N LEU A 243 -27.13 -9.11 3.12
CA LEU A 243 -26.49 -7.87 2.67
C LEU A 243 -24.96 -8.07 2.64
N MET A 244 -24.41 -8.05 1.43
CA MET A 244 -22.99 -8.15 1.15
C MET A 244 -22.40 -6.76 0.95
N LEU A 245 -21.39 -6.41 1.72
CA LEU A 245 -20.67 -5.14 1.63
C LEU A 245 -19.27 -5.37 1.10
N GLN A 246 -18.88 -4.62 0.09
CA GLN A 246 -17.55 -4.71 -0.47
C GLN A 246 -16.47 -4.32 0.56
N ALA A 247 -15.48 -5.19 0.73
CA ALA A 247 -14.30 -4.90 1.52
C ALA A 247 -13.24 -4.19 0.67
N PRO A 248 -12.35 -3.39 1.29
CA PRO A 248 -11.24 -2.77 0.58
C PRO A 248 -10.26 -3.78 0.03
N ASP A 249 -9.52 -3.34 -0.98
CA ASP A 249 -8.44 -4.11 -1.57
C ASP A 249 -7.35 -4.29 -0.52
N ASP A 250 -7.07 -5.53 -0.17
CA ASP A 250 -6.03 -5.91 0.78
C ASP A 250 -4.77 -6.30 0.00
N ILE A 251 -3.79 -5.40 -0.01
CA ILE A 251 -2.50 -5.65 -0.67
C ILE A 251 -1.43 -5.84 0.41
N PRO A 252 -1.09 -7.10 0.74
CA PRO A 252 -0.10 -7.38 1.76
C PRO A 252 1.31 -7.06 1.23
N ALA A 253 2.05 -6.26 2.00
CA ALA A 253 3.46 -6.00 1.77
C ALA A 253 4.29 -6.88 2.70
N CYS A 254 4.79 -8.01 2.17
CA CYS A 254 5.48 -9.03 2.95
C CYS A 254 7.00 -8.97 2.79
N THR A 255 7.74 -9.21 3.88
CA THR A 255 9.19 -9.45 3.84
C THR A 255 9.50 -10.88 3.36
N THR A 256 10.76 -11.17 3.04
CA THR A 256 11.18 -12.53 2.67
C THR A 256 11.35 -13.45 3.89
N GLY A 257 11.36 -14.77 3.66
CA GLY A 257 11.68 -15.79 4.67
C GLY A 257 10.49 -16.60 5.17
N SER A 258 10.75 -17.53 6.10
CA SER A 258 9.71 -18.36 6.75
C SER A 258 9.02 -17.65 7.91
N ASP A 259 9.71 -16.71 8.56
CA ASP A 259 9.17 -15.81 9.60
C ASP A 259 8.81 -14.45 9.00
N SER A 260 8.36 -14.46 7.74
CA SER A 260 8.02 -13.27 6.98
C SER A 260 6.88 -12.51 7.66
N VAL A 261 7.04 -11.19 7.66
CA VAL A 261 6.09 -10.27 8.24
C VAL A 261 5.37 -9.56 7.10
N CYS A 262 4.05 -9.53 7.14
CA CYS A 262 3.23 -8.80 6.20
C CYS A 262 2.56 -7.60 6.88
N ILE A 263 2.59 -6.47 6.20
CA ILE A 263 1.74 -5.33 6.50
C ILE A 263 0.61 -5.35 5.48
N HIS A 264 -0.62 -5.66 5.93
CA HIS A 264 -1.82 -5.58 5.10
C HIS A 264 -2.17 -4.11 4.90
N ASN A 265 -2.19 -3.64 3.64
CA ASN A 265 -2.56 -2.27 3.31
C ASN A 265 -3.92 -2.28 2.63
N TYR A 266 -4.86 -1.58 3.22
CA TYR A 266 -6.22 -1.50 2.72
C TYR A 266 -6.41 -0.25 1.87
N TYR A 267 -6.80 -0.47 0.62
CA TYR A 267 -6.95 0.59 -0.38
C TYR A 267 -8.38 0.66 -0.94
N ASN A 268 -8.81 1.86 -1.28
CA ASN A 268 -9.99 2.08 -2.13
C ASN A 268 -9.55 2.30 -3.57
N SER A 269 -8.72 1.40 -4.08
CA SER A 269 -8.32 1.40 -5.49
C SER A 269 -9.42 0.82 -6.36
N LEU A 270 -10.23 -0.11 -5.85
CA LEU A 270 -11.09 -0.96 -6.68
C LEU A 270 -10.31 -1.69 -7.78
N TRP A 271 -9.04 -1.96 -7.50
CA TRP A 271 -8.07 -2.42 -8.48
C TRP A 271 -7.95 -1.50 -9.71
N GLU A 272 -8.14 -0.18 -9.56
CA GLU A 272 -7.86 0.77 -10.64
C GLU A 272 -6.35 0.88 -10.88
N TRP A 273 -5.91 0.91 -12.14
CA TRP A 273 -4.49 0.99 -12.49
C TRP A 273 -4.23 1.61 -13.87
N VAL A 274 -2.97 1.99 -14.12
CA VAL A 274 -2.49 2.35 -15.46
C VAL A 274 -1.97 1.11 -16.17
N THR A 275 -2.41 0.86 -17.41
CA THR A 275 -1.92 -0.24 -18.24
C THR A 275 -0.78 0.18 -19.17
N GLY A 276 0.15 -0.74 -19.41
CA GLY A 276 1.20 -0.58 -20.41
C GLY A 276 1.64 -1.92 -20.97
N THR A 277 2.54 -1.89 -21.95
CA THR A 277 3.23 -3.08 -22.46
C THR A 277 4.64 -3.10 -21.91
N ASP A 278 5.07 -4.22 -21.32
CA ASP A 278 6.46 -4.45 -20.94
C ASP A 278 7.20 -5.24 -22.04
N SER A 279 8.52 -5.25 -21.97
CA SER A 279 9.46 -6.10 -22.71
C SER A 279 9.15 -7.60 -22.64
N THR A 280 8.37 -8.07 -21.66
CA THR A 280 7.91 -9.47 -21.58
C THR A 280 6.71 -9.70 -22.50
N PRO A 281 6.84 -10.54 -23.56
CA PRO A 281 5.73 -10.80 -24.48
C PRO A 281 4.51 -11.36 -23.75
N GLY A 282 3.33 -10.83 -24.07
CA GLY A 282 2.05 -11.30 -23.50
C GLY A 282 1.76 -10.83 -22.07
N ARG A 283 2.57 -9.93 -21.50
CA ARG A 283 2.34 -9.35 -20.17
C ARG A 283 1.93 -7.87 -20.26
N ALA A 284 0.76 -7.53 -19.72
CA ALA A 284 0.40 -6.15 -19.44
C ALA A 284 1.11 -5.67 -18.17
N LEU A 285 1.76 -4.51 -18.26
CA LEU A 285 2.26 -3.77 -17.10
C LEU A 285 1.06 -3.14 -16.40
N MET A 286 0.96 -3.31 -15.08
CA MET A 286 -0.13 -2.79 -14.26
C MET A 286 0.45 -1.97 -13.11
N LYS A 287 0.04 -0.71 -12.97
CA LYS A 287 0.45 0.16 -11.86
C LYS A 287 -0.78 0.66 -11.12
N ILE A 288 -1.05 0.09 -9.95
CA ILE A 288 -2.25 0.37 -9.16
C ILE A 288 -2.31 1.85 -8.76
N SER A 289 -3.45 2.45 -9.05
CA SER A 289 -3.85 3.79 -8.63
C SER A 289 -4.40 3.71 -7.22
N VAL A 290 -3.67 4.28 -6.26
CA VAL A 290 -4.09 4.26 -4.86
C VAL A 290 -4.55 5.64 -4.42
N PHE A 291 -5.80 5.74 -3.96
CA PHE A 291 -6.40 7.00 -3.51
C PHE A 291 -6.08 7.33 -2.03
N ARG A 292 -5.86 6.31 -1.19
CA ARG A 292 -5.62 6.44 0.25
C ARG A 292 -4.80 5.28 0.79
N ASN A 293 -3.62 5.51 1.38
CA ASN A 293 -2.79 4.46 1.99
C ASN A 293 -3.01 4.23 3.50
N ARG A 294 -4.12 4.73 4.08
CA ARG A 294 -4.08 5.08 5.51
C ARG A 294 -4.27 3.91 6.49
N TYR A 295 -4.87 2.81 6.07
CA TYR A 295 -5.16 1.72 7.00
C TYR A 295 -4.24 0.54 6.71
N ALA A 296 -3.31 0.34 7.64
CA ALA A 296 -2.38 -0.76 7.64
C ALA A 296 -2.36 -1.44 9.00
N ASP A 297 -2.25 -2.76 9.02
CA ASP A 297 -2.16 -3.51 10.28
C ASP A 297 -0.84 -3.19 11.01
N THR A 298 -0.89 -3.21 12.33
CA THR A 298 0.30 -2.93 13.15
C THR A 298 1.12 -4.18 13.35
N VAL A 299 2.42 -4.09 13.08
CA VAL A 299 3.38 -5.16 13.33
C VAL A 299 4.27 -4.79 14.52
N ALA A 300 4.51 -5.75 15.40
CA ALA A 300 5.46 -5.60 16.50
C ALA A 300 6.90 -5.47 15.98
N LEU A 301 7.65 -4.52 16.54
CA LEU A 301 9.05 -4.30 16.21
C LEU A 301 9.87 -4.25 17.51
N SER A 302 11.08 -4.82 17.49
CA SER A 302 11.91 -4.96 18.68
C SER A 302 12.28 -3.60 19.31
N VAL A 303 12.08 -3.44 20.61
CA VAL A 303 12.43 -2.22 21.37
C VAL A 303 13.93 -2.10 21.70
N LEU A 304 14.77 -3.01 21.18
CA LEU A 304 16.18 -3.11 21.49
C LEU A 304 16.95 -1.78 21.32
N PRO A 305 16.81 -1.00 20.22
CA PRO A 305 17.52 0.27 20.10
C PRO A 305 17.16 1.29 21.19
N GLY A 306 15.89 1.36 21.59
CA GLY A 306 15.47 2.18 22.74
C GLY A 306 16.15 1.76 24.04
N MET A 307 16.26 0.45 24.30
CA MET A 307 16.95 -0.07 25.49
C MET A 307 18.45 0.25 25.47
N VAL A 308 19.11 0.10 24.31
CA VAL A 308 20.53 0.41 24.15
C VAL A 308 20.78 1.91 24.34
N MET A 309 19.90 2.78 23.84
CA MET A 309 19.96 4.23 24.09
C MET A 309 19.95 4.55 25.58
N VAL A 310 18.98 3.99 26.30
CA VAL A 310 18.87 4.20 27.75
C VAL A 310 20.13 3.70 28.47
N GLN A 311 20.66 2.54 28.07
CA GLN A 311 21.92 2.02 28.62
C GLN A 311 23.10 2.96 28.35
N MET A 312 23.28 3.44 27.12
CA MET A 312 24.34 4.38 26.77
C MET A 312 24.25 5.67 27.59
N LEU A 313 23.06 6.23 27.75
CA LEU A 313 22.83 7.45 28.55
C LEU A 313 23.08 7.22 30.04
N LEU A 314 22.53 6.14 30.61
CA LEU A 314 22.70 5.78 32.03
C LEU A 314 24.16 5.55 32.37
N MET A 315 24.89 4.82 31.53
CA MET A 315 26.33 4.62 31.70
C MET A 315 27.08 5.94 31.61
N GLY A 316 26.67 6.86 30.74
CA GLY A 316 27.21 8.22 30.67
C GLY A 316 27.02 9.00 31.99
N VAL A 317 25.80 8.98 32.55
CA VAL A 317 25.45 9.68 33.80
C VAL A 317 26.20 9.10 35.00
N ILE A 318 26.20 7.77 35.18
CA ILE A 318 26.93 7.10 36.26
C ILE A 318 28.41 7.46 36.21
N SER A 319 28.98 7.42 35.01
CA SER A 319 30.40 7.69 34.82
C SER A 319 30.71 9.19 35.07
N LEU A 320 29.83 10.12 34.69
CA LEU A 320 29.95 11.55 35.01
C LEU A 320 29.88 11.80 36.52
N TYR A 321 28.94 11.14 37.22
CA TYR A 321 28.83 11.20 38.67
C TYR A 321 30.11 10.71 39.37
N GLN A 322 30.68 9.57 38.93
CA GLN A 322 31.93 9.04 39.49
C GLN A 322 33.09 10.04 39.39
N ILE A 323 33.19 10.80 38.29
CA ILE A 323 34.25 11.82 38.13
C ILE A 323 33.99 13.05 38.97
N MET A 324 32.75 13.57 38.96
CA MET A 324 32.43 14.75 39.76
C MET A 324 32.54 14.48 41.27
N SER A 325 32.31 13.23 41.70
CA SER A 325 32.51 12.82 43.10
C SER A 325 33.99 12.84 43.51
N HIS A 326 34.91 12.66 42.56
CA HIS A 326 36.34 12.77 42.77
C HIS A 326 36.77 14.22 42.46
N LYS A 327 36.89 15.06 43.50
CA LYS A 327 37.16 16.52 43.42
C LYS A 327 38.47 16.94 42.71
N GLN A 328 39.15 16.09 41.95
CA GLN A 328 40.39 16.42 41.27
C GLN A 328 40.43 15.93 39.82
N SER A 329 40.80 16.87 38.94
CA SER A 329 41.51 16.69 37.67
C SER A 329 40.70 16.54 36.37
N VAL A 330 40.93 17.52 35.48
CA VAL A 330 40.61 17.51 34.04
C VAL A 330 41.10 16.23 33.33
N LEU A 331 42.14 15.58 33.84
CA LEU A 331 42.69 14.32 33.33
C LEU A 331 41.71 13.15 33.50
N LEU A 332 40.98 13.11 34.62
CA LEU A 332 39.98 12.05 34.88
C LEU A 332 38.76 12.22 33.96
N THR A 333 38.36 13.46 33.66
CA THR A 333 37.32 13.75 32.65
C THR A 333 37.77 13.36 31.23
N GLN A 334 39.05 13.49 30.92
CA GLN A 334 39.63 13.07 29.63
C GLN A 334 39.72 11.53 29.50
N ILE A 335 40.14 10.84 30.55
CA ILE A 335 40.16 9.37 30.64
C ILE A 335 38.74 8.80 30.59
N TRP A 336 37.78 9.51 31.17
CA TRP A 336 36.36 9.17 31.09
C TRP A 336 35.81 9.22 29.68
N ALA A 337 35.98 10.35 28.99
CA ALA A 337 35.53 10.49 27.62
C ALA A 337 36.15 9.39 26.73
N TYR A 338 37.42 9.05 26.98
CA TYR A 338 38.09 7.93 26.31
C TYR A 338 37.45 6.56 26.63
N ARG A 339 37.16 6.24 27.89
CA ARG A 339 36.52 4.96 28.29
C ARG A 339 35.06 4.85 27.82
N CYS A 340 34.34 5.95 27.74
CA CYS A 340 32.98 5.96 27.19
C CYS A 340 32.99 5.74 25.67
N GLN A 341 34.00 6.24 24.94
CA GLN A 341 34.09 6.13 23.47
C GLN A 341 34.78 4.86 22.96
N ASN A 342 35.72 4.32 23.73
CA ASN A 342 36.55 3.16 23.35
C ASN A 342 36.38 1.99 24.34
N GLY A 343 35.37 2.07 25.21
CA GLY A 343 35.08 1.02 26.17
C GLY A 343 34.65 -0.27 25.49
N ARG A 344 34.88 -1.41 26.15
CA ARG A 344 34.43 -2.73 25.69
C ARG A 344 32.93 -2.77 25.36
N MET A 345 32.13 -1.91 26.01
CA MET A 345 30.69 -1.78 25.77
C MET A 345 30.32 -1.26 24.37
N GLN A 346 31.17 -0.44 23.74
CA GLN A 346 30.88 0.10 22.40
C GLN A 346 30.81 -1.01 21.33
N VAL A 347 31.60 -2.06 21.49
CA VAL A 347 31.54 -3.25 20.62
C VAL A 347 30.21 -3.97 20.79
N PHE A 348 29.70 -4.08 22.02
CA PHE A 348 28.40 -4.71 22.29
C PHE A 348 27.24 -3.87 21.75
N TYR A 349 27.26 -2.55 21.94
CA TYR A 349 26.23 -1.65 21.39
C TYR A 349 26.22 -1.72 19.86
N LEU A 350 27.39 -1.66 19.22
CA LEU A 350 27.49 -1.80 17.77
C LEU A 350 26.96 -3.16 17.31
N ALA A 351 27.32 -4.26 17.98
CA ALA A 351 26.84 -5.59 17.62
C ALA A 351 25.31 -5.72 17.77
N GLN A 352 24.74 -5.25 18.88
CA GLN A 352 23.30 -5.28 19.15
C GLN A 352 22.50 -4.51 18.10
N ILE A 353 22.96 -3.31 17.75
CA ILE A 353 22.26 -2.46 16.78
C ILE A 353 22.50 -2.92 15.35
N THR A 354 23.68 -3.44 15.03
CA THR A 354 23.93 -4.09 13.74
C THR A 354 23.00 -5.29 13.56
N TYR A 355 22.85 -6.13 14.59
CA TYR A 355 21.90 -7.24 14.59
C TYR A 355 20.47 -6.74 14.37
N HIS A 356 20.02 -5.72 15.12
CA HIS A 356 18.69 -5.15 14.95
C HIS A 356 18.43 -4.65 13.53
N LEU A 357 19.38 -3.88 12.97
CA LEU A 357 19.29 -3.35 11.62
C LEU A 357 19.27 -4.46 10.58
N ILE A 358 20.10 -5.49 10.71
CA ILE A 358 20.13 -6.61 9.75
C ILE A 358 18.79 -7.33 9.72
N TYR A 359 18.26 -7.70 10.89
CA TYR A 359 17.04 -8.51 10.98
C TYR A 359 15.75 -7.75 10.71
N ASN A 360 15.71 -6.43 10.99
CA ASN A 360 14.49 -5.62 10.79
C ASN A 360 14.60 -4.71 9.55
N SER A 361 15.68 -4.79 8.78
CA SER A 361 15.92 -3.97 7.59
C SER A 361 14.73 -4.00 6.63
N ASP A 362 14.30 -5.20 6.23
CA ASP A 362 13.23 -5.37 5.25
C ASP A 362 11.91 -4.81 5.77
N LEU A 363 11.63 -4.96 7.08
CA LEU A 363 10.42 -4.42 7.69
C LEU A 363 10.44 -2.87 7.72
N TYR A 364 11.59 -2.26 8.01
CA TYR A 364 11.75 -0.81 7.90
C TYR A 364 11.59 -0.32 6.46
N TYR A 365 12.15 -1.04 5.49
CA TYR A 365 11.96 -0.69 4.07
C TYR A 365 10.50 -0.83 3.66
N VAL A 366 9.81 -1.91 4.06
CA VAL A 366 8.37 -2.06 3.80
C VAL A 366 7.61 -0.87 4.37
N GLY A 367 7.85 -0.49 5.63
CA GLY A 367 7.19 0.68 6.24
C GLY A 367 7.49 2.00 5.53
N LEU A 368 8.70 2.20 5.00
CA LEU A 368 9.06 3.38 4.18
C LEU A 368 8.39 3.35 2.81
N VAL A 369 8.35 2.18 2.16
CA VAL A 369 7.75 1.96 0.85
C VAL A 369 6.25 2.23 0.90
N THR A 370 5.56 1.73 1.93
CA THR A 370 4.11 1.90 2.09
C THR A 370 3.72 3.24 2.73
N GLY A 371 4.65 3.88 3.44
CA GLY A 371 4.37 5.09 4.22
C GLY A 371 3.60 4.79 5.51
N THR A 372 3.89 3.65 6.14
CA THR A 372 3.17 3.15 7.34
C THR A 372 4.03 3.16 8.61
N LEU A 373 5.15 3.90 8.61
CA LEU A 373 5.99 4.03 9.80
C LEU A 373 5.25 4.78 10.93
N THR A 374 5.07 4.08 12.05
CA THR A 374 4.59 4.66 13.30
C THR A 374 5.64 5.58 13.92
N VAL A 375 5.23 6.46 14.85
CA VAL A 375 6.16 7.37 15.53
C VAL A 375 7.20 6.59 16.34
N GLU A 376 6.79 5.46 16.93
CA GLU A 376 7.65 4.54 17.67
C GLU A 376 8.69 3.90 16.74
N SER A 377 8.29 3.48 15.54
CA SER A 377 9.21 2.92 14.55
C SER A 377 10.23 3.95 14.06
N VAL A 378 9.81 5.20 13.87
CA VAL A 378 10.69 6.34 13.52
C VAL A 378 11.70 6.60 14.64
N ALA A 379 11.27 6.65 15.90
CA ALA A 379 12.15 6.82 17.04
C ALA A 379 13.18 5.67 17.10
N ASN A 380 12.72 4.44 16.90
CA ASN A 380 13.56 3.25 16.97
C ASN A 380 14.63 3.20 15.86
N LEU A 381 14.26 3.60 14.63
CA LEU A 381 15.19 3.71 13.52
C LEU A 381 16.19 4.86 13.73
N THR A 382 15.74 5.99 14.27
CA THR A 382 16.61 7.13 14.64
C THR A 382 17.63 6.71 15.69
N PHE A 383 17.21 6.00 16.73
CA PHE A 383 18.10 5.45 17.76
C PHE A 383 19.09 4.45 17.18
N SER A 384 18.63 3.57 16.29
CA SER A 384 19.51 2.64 15.58
C SER A 384 20.60 3.38 14.79
N PHE A 385 20.23 4.44 14.07
CA PHE A 385 21.19 5.27 13.33
C PHE A 385 22.21 5.90 14.28
N PHE A 386 21.77 6.58 15.34
CA PHE A 386 22.67 7.24 16.29
C PHE A 386 23.63 6.26 16.94
N ILE A 387 23.12 5.17 17.52
CA ILE A 387 23.96 4.19 18.24
C ILE A 387 24.96 3.56 17.29
N PHE A 388 24.51 3.15 16.10
CA PHE A 388 25.41 2.58 15.09
C PHE A 388 26.48 3.59 14.71
N SER A 389 26.09 4.80 14.29
CA SER A 389 27.00 5.84 13.82
C SER A 389 28.03 6.20 14.89
N TYR A 390 27.57 6.48 16.10
CA TYR A 390 28.42 6.82 17.24
C TYR A 390 29.41 5.71 17.56
N SER A 391 28.94 4.47 17.72
CA SER A 391 29.78 3.34 18.12
C SER A 391 30.77 2.95 17.01
N PHE A 392 30.30 2.91 15.76
CA PHE A 392 31.10 2.53 14.59
C PHE A 392 32.27 3.49 14.35
N ILE A 393 32.01 4.79 14.30
CA ILE A 393 33.04 5.79 14.01
C ILE A 393 34.02 5.94 15.17
N ASN A 394 33.56 5.89 16.43
CA ASN A 394 34.46 5.92 17.57
C ASN A 394 35.40 4.69 17.57
N LEU A 395 34.88 3.49 17.29
CA LEU A 395 35.71 2.28 17.17
C LEU A 395 36.68 2.35 15.97
N ALA A 396 36.26 2.90 14.84
CA ALA A 396 37.11 3.07 13.67
C ALA A 396 38.28 4.02 13.97
N LYS A 397 38.00 5.19 14.59
CA LYS A 397 39.02 6.15 15.01
C LYS A 397 39.94 5.57 16.10
N ALA A 398 39.42 4.78 17.03
CA ALA A 398 40.23 4.11 18.06
C ALA A 398 41.27 3.16 17.46
N ARG A 399 40.93 2.49 16.35
CA ARG A 399 41.78 1.52 15.66
C ARG A 399 42.73 2.15 14.63
N SER A 400 42.56 3.42 14.28
CA SER A 400 43.45 4.10 13.32
C SER A 400 44.82 4.48 13.89
N GLY A 401 45.12 4.14 15.15
CA GLY A 401 46.44 4.34 15.75
C GLY A 401 46.75 5.77 16.21
N GLU A 402 45.87 6.74 15.91
CA GLU A 402 45.90 8.10 16.47
C GLU A 402 45.35 8.07 17.91
N GLN A 403 46.07 7.38 18.81
CA GLN A 403 45.67 7.13 20.19
C GLN A 403 45.88 8.32 21.14
N GLN A 404 46.44 9.43 20.66
CA GLN A 404 46.41 10.66 21.44
C GLN A 404 45.01 11.26 21.36
N LEU A 405 44.46 11.60 22.53
CA LEU A 405 43.25 12.39 22.74
C LEU A 405 43.04 13.47 21.65
N ASP A 406 42.47 13.09 20.51
CA ASP A 406 42.08 14.01 19.44
C ASP A 406 40.80 14.69 19.89
N ARG A 407 40.98 15.58 20.88
CA ARG A 407 39.93 16.35 21.54
C ARG A 407 39.13 17.14 20.50
N TYR A 408 39.79 17.60 19.45
CA TYR A 408 39.16 18.36 18.37
C TYR A 408 38.20 17.47 17.59
N PHE A 409 38.65 16.31 17.08
CA PHE A 409 37.74 15.37 16.43
C PHE A 409 36.60 14.96 17.34
N ARG A 410 36.90 14.62 18.59
CA ARG A 410 35.92 14.17 19.57
C ARG A 410 34.79 15.18 19.78
N LEU A 411 35.14 16.43 20.13
CA LEU A 411 34.16 17.47 20.40
C LEU A 411 33.36 17.80 19.15
N THR A 412 34.02 17.84 17.98
CA THR A 412 33.35 18.02 16.69
C THR A 412 32.37 16.89 16.43
N TRP A 413 32.77 15.62 16.58
CA TRP A 413 31.94 14.45 16.34
C TRP A 413 30.73 14.39 17.27
N GLU A 414 30.92 14.61 18.57
CA GLU A 414 29.83 14.60 19.55
C GLU A 414 28.81 15.72 19.29
N THR A 415 29.31 16.92 18.96
CA THR A 415 28.44 18.05 18.60
C THR A 415 27.68 17.77 17.31
N MET A 416 28.37 17.23 16.30
CA MET A 416 27.75 16.85 15.03
C MET A 416 26.72 15.74 15.23
N GLN A 417 26.94 14.77 16.12
CA GLN A 417 25.99 13.67 16.36
C GLN A 417 24.64 14.14 16.89
N ILE A 418 24.60 15.20 17.72
CA ILE A 418 23.34 15.81 18.16
C ILE A 418 22.57 16.37 16.95
N LEU A 419 23.28 17.12 16.09
CA LEU A 419 22.70 17.72 14.89
C LEU A 419 22.24 16.64 13.89
N ILE A 420 23.10 15.66 13.62
CA ILE A 420 22.83 14.54 12.72
C ILE A 420 21.59 13.77 13.19
N THR A 421 21.53 13.40 14.46
CA THR A 421 20.40 12.63 15.01
C THR A 421 19.10 13.42 14.91
N THR A 422 19.14 14.72 15.20
CA THR A 422 17.98 15.61 15.05
C THR A 422 17.53 15.70 13.59
N CYS A 423 18.47 15.83 12.64
CA CYS A 423 18.18 15.84 11.22
C CYS A 423 17.59 14.51 10.72
N VAL A 424 18.13 13.38 11.17
CA VAL A 424 17.61 12.04 10.83
C VAL A 424 16.19 11.86 11.37
N ALA A 425 15.95 12.24 12.63
CA ALA A 425 14.61 12.19 13.23
C ALA A 425 13.62 13.07 12.45
N ALA A 426 14.00 14.30 12.14
CA ALA A 426 13.16 15.24 11.39
C ALA A 426 12.85 14.73 9.98
N LEU A 427 13.85 14.18 9.28
CA LEU A 427 13.69 13.60 7.95
C LEU A 427 12.79 12.37 7.97
N LEU A 428 13.05 11.41 8.87
CA LEU A 428 12.21 10.21 8.99
C LEU A 428 10.78 10.59 9.38
N TYR A 429 10.61 11.56 10.28
CA TYR A 429 9.29 12.03 10.67
C TYR A 429 8.54 12.73 9.53
N SER A 430 9.23 13.49 8.67
CA SER A 430 8.59 14.18 7.54
C SER A 430 8.16 13.22 6.43
N ILE A 431 8.86 12.09 6.26
CA ILE A 431 8.56 11.09 5.22
C ILE A 431 7.78 9.88 5.73
N ARG A 432 7.53 9.75 7.04
CA ARG A 432 6.94 8.52 7.64
C ARG A 432 5.60 8.11 7.06
N SER A 433 4.81 9.08 6.61
CA SER A 433 3.48 8.90 6.03
C SER A 433 3.44 9.12 4.51
N GLN A 434 4.61 9.16 3.88
CA GLN A 434 4.75 9.24 2.42
C GLN A 434 5.17 7.87 1.91
N SER A 435 4.46 7.36 0.90
CA SER A 435 4.88 6.13 0.23
C SER A 435 6.11 6.40 -0.62
N LEU A 436 7.23 5.77 -0.27
CA LEU A 436 8.49 5.84 -1.01
C LEU A 436 8.65 4.60 -1.90
N SER A 437 7.67 4.36 -2.78
CA SER A 437 7.62 3.17 -3.65
C SER A 437 8.88 2.99 -4.51
N TRP A 438 9.53 4.10 -4.89
CA TRP A 438 10.80 4.09 -5.63
C TRP A 438 11.91 3.30 -4.91
N ILE A 439 11.85 3.13 -3.58
CA ILE A 439 12.82 2.30 -2.85
C ILE A 439 12.81 0.86 -3.41
N VAL A 440 11.63 0.34 -3.77
CA VAL A 440 11.54 -0.98 -4.41
C VAL A 440 12.19 -0.94 -5.77
N ASP A 441 11.90 0.07 -6.60
CA ASP A 441 12.43 0.16 -7.96
C ASP A 441 13.98 0.22 -8.01
N TYR A 442 14.61 0.86 -7.01
CA TYR A 442 16.06 1.03 -6.97
C TYR A 442 16.80 0.02 -6.08
N ASN A 443 16.16 -0.46 -5.01
CA ASN A 443 16.79 -1.28 -3.98
C ASN A 443 16.07 -2.63 -3.75
N GLY A 444 15.18 -3.04 -4.64
CA GLY A 444 14.52 -4.34 -4.50
C GLY A 444 13.72 -4.78 -5.71
N GLN A 445 12.85 -5.74 -5.47
CA GLN A 445 11.87 -6.23 -6.44
C GLN A 445 10.72 -6.93 -5.72
N LEU A 446 9.50 -6.83 -6.28
CA LEU A 446 8.35 -7.62 -5.87
C LEU A 446 8.45 -9.02 -6.50
N LEU A 447 8.39 -10.06 -5.69
CA LEU A 447 8.40 -11.45 -6.12
C LEU A 447 7.03 -12.08 -5.93
N ARG A 448 6.62 -12.92 -6.88
CA ARG A 448 5.42 -13.77 -6.74
C ARG A 448 5.81 -15.20 -6.45
N LYS A 449 5.08 -15.87 -5.57
CA LYS A 449 5.31 -17.27 -5.19
C LYS A 449 5.28 -18.24 -6.38
N THR A 450 4.53 -17.90 -7.42
CA THR A 450 4.44 -18.66 -8.68
C THR A 450 5.70 -18.58 -9.54
N THR A 451 6.59 -17.61 -9.30
CA THR A 451 7.88 -17.49 -9.99
C THR A 451 8.96 -18.35 -9.32
N THR A 452 9.98 -18.75 -10.08
CA THR A 452 11.12 -19.54 -9.57
C THR A 452 11.79 -18.87 -8.37
N LEU A 453 11.96 -17.55 -8.42
CA LEU A 453 12.60 -16.79 -7.35
C LEU A 453 11.66 -16.60 -6.16
N GLY A 454 10.40 -16.24 -6.39
CA GLY A 454 9.43 -16.07 -5.29
C GLY A 454 9.13 -17.36 -4.54
N LYS A 455 9.10 -18.52 -5.20
CA LYS A 455 9.00 -19.83 -4.53
C LYS A 455 10.11 -20.06 -3.50
N LYS A 456 11.30 -19.49 -3.74
CA LYS A 456 12.45 -19.60 -2.84
C LYS A 456 12.38 -18.63 -1.66
N TYR A 457 11.86 -17.42 -1.87
CA TYR A 457 11.99 -16.32 -0.90
C TYR A 457 10.70 -15.91 -0.20
N CYS A 458 9.52 -16.09 -0.80
CA CYS A 458 8.26 -15.59 -0.24
C CYS A 458 7.61 -16.52 0.79
N GLY A 459 8.21 -17.68 1.05
CA GLY A 459 7.72 -18.60 2.08
C GLY A 459 6.28 -19.03 1.82
N LEU A 460 5.39 -18.72 2.76
CA LEU A 460 3.97 -19.05 2.69
C LEU A 460 3.13 -18.00 1.94
N HIS A 461 3.64 -16.81 1.71
CA HIS A 461 2.89 -15.70 1.09
C HIS A 461 2.89 -15.75 -0.43
N ASP A 462 1.82 -15.21 -1.02
CA ASP A 462 1.65 -15.17 -2.48
C ASP A 462 2.62 -14.18 -3.16
N SER A 463 3.03 -13.14 -2.45
CA SER A 463 4.06 -12.21 -2.88
C SER A 463 4.94 -11.73 -1.71
N CYS A 464 6.13 -11.22 -2.02
CA CYS A 464 7.06 -10.64 -1.05
C CYS A 464 8.04 -9.67 -1.71
N PHE A 465 8.54 -8.69 -0.94
CA PHE A 465 9.60 -7.79 -1.39
C PHE A 465 10.98 -8.36 -1.05
N LEU A 466 11.82 -8.53 -2.07
CA LEU A 466 13.23 -8.85 -1.89
C LEU A 466 14.05 -7.56 -1.99
N MET A 467 14.64 -7.12 -0.89
CA MET A 467 15.56 -5.97 -0.87
C MET A 467 16.99 -6.40 -1.21
N HIS A 468 17.70 -5.60 -2.00
CA HIS A 468 19.07 -5.89 -2.44
C HIS A 468 20.12 -5.40 -1.44
N VAL A 469 19.95 -4.19 -0.88
CA VAL A 469 20.85 -3.62 0.11
C VAL A 469 20.16 -3.55 1.46
N ASN A 470 20.83 -4.10 2.48
CA ASN A 470 20.37 -4.06 3.87
C ASN A 470 20.61 -2.68 4.49
N LEU A 471 19.68 -2.25 5.35
CA LEU A 471 19.73 -0.96 6.02
C LEU A 471 21.00 -0.77 6.86
N ALA A 472 21.58 -1.83 7.43
CA ALA A 472 22.86 -1.76 8.15
C ALA A 472 24.01 -1.27 7.25
N VAL A 473 24.02 -1.66 5.97
CA VAL A 473 25.02 -1.21 4.99
C VAL A 473 24.80 0.27 4.68
N VAL A 474 23.56 0.69 4.47
CA VAL A 474 23.21 2.09 4.23
C VAL A 474 23.67 2.97 5.39
N VAL A 475 23.36 2.58 6.63
CA VAL A 475 23.77 3.30 7.85
C VAL A 475 25.30 3.35 7.97
N ALA A 476 26.01 2.27 7.63
CA ALA A 476 27.48 2.25 7.65
C ALA A 476 28.11 3.20 6.64
N VAL A 477 27.60 3.24 5.40
CA VAL A 477 28.08 4.16 4.34
C VAL A 477 27.85 5.61 4.75
N VAL A 478 26.64 5.95 5.19
CA VAL A 478 26.29 7.30 5.64
C VAL A 478 27.14 7.70 6.86
N SER A 479 27.30 6.81 7.84
CA SER A 479 28.12 7.07 9.03
C SER A 479 29.59 7.32 8.67
N THR A 480 30.14 6.56 7.71
CA THR A 480 31.52 6.76 7.23
C THR A 480 31.69 8.13 6.60
N ALA A 481 30.77 8.53 5.72
CA ALA A 481 30.80 9.86 5.10
C ALA A 481 30.74 10.98 6.15
N LEU A 482 29.86 10.85 7.16
CA LEU A 482 29.75 11.79 8.27
C LEU A 482 31.00 11.80 9.18
N GLY A 483 31.63 10.64 9.39
CA GLY A 483 32.89 10.56 10.13
C GLY A 483 34.05 11.27 9.40
N LEU A 484 34.11 11.16 8.08
CA LEU A 484 35.10 11.85 7.25
C LEU A 484 34.90 13.37 7.24
N THR A 485 33.64 13.84 7.22
CA THR A 485 33.36 15.29 7.33
C THR A 485 33.73 15.83 8.70
N ALA A 486 33.46 15.08 9.77
CA ALA A 486 33.90 15.45 11.12
C ALA A 486 35.42 15.51 11.24
N LEU A 487 36.14 14.54 10.64
CA LEU A 487 37.61 14.53 10.60
C LEU A 487 38.17 15.75 9.87
N SER A 488 37.58 16.09 8.73
CA SER A 488 37.97 17.26 7.94
C SER A 488 37.71 18.55 8.72
N ALA A 489 36.53 18.69 9.33
CA ALA A 489 36.16 19.84 10.14
C ALA A 489 37.08 20.01 11.36
N SER A 490 37.43 18.91 12.03
CA SER A 490 38.35 18.96 13.17
C SER A 490 39.76 19.39 12.76
N TYR A 491 40.24 18.98 11.59
CA TYR A 491 41.53 19.44 11.06
C TYR A 491 41.57 20.96 10.84
N PHE A 492 40.48 21.55 10.33
CA PHE A 492 40.38 23.00 10.19
C PHE A 492 40.27 23.72 11.54
N ALA A 493 39.58 23.12 12.52
CA ALA A 493 39.49 23.66 13.87
C ALA A 493 40.82 23.62 14.64
N GLN A 494 41.72 22.69 14.31
CA GLN A 494 43.08 22.63 14.86
C GLN A 494 44.03 23.68 14.27
N LYS A 495 43.76 24.15 13.05
CA LYS A 495 44.60 25.16 12.35
C LYS A 495 44.30 26.61 12.75
N ARG A 496 43.19 26.86 13.44
CA ARG A 496 42.85 28.15 14.08
C ARG A 496 43.28 28.12 15.53
#